data_AF-A0A968UTX9-F1
#
_entry.id   AF-A0A968UTX9-F1
#
_cell.length_a   1.000
_cell.length_b   1.000
_cell.length_c   1.000
_cell.angle_alpha   90.00
_cell.angle_beta   90.00
_cell.angle_gamma   90.00
#
_symmetry.space_group_name_H-M   'P 1'
#
loop_
_entity.id
_entity.type
_entity.pdbx_description
1 polymer ?
#
loop_
_entity_poly.entity_id
_entity_poly.type
_entity_poly.pdbx_seq_one_letter_code
_entity_poly.pdbx_strand_id
1 'polypeptide(L)'
;MELNKNDLKLRTVHESIQSLYQDIDKHRYVIASILEGQSDFGNLNLAKDSRELRLKTAIRDAIEVLDDSRKAFKSKRLEALRRQLTQALIEVE
;
A
#
# COMPACT_ATOMS: atom_id res chain seq x y z
N MET A 1 27.90 25.13 -13.29
CA MET A 1 26.60 24.51 -13.64
C MET A 1 25.98 23.90 -12.37
N GLU A 2 25.80 24.69 -11.31
CA GLU A 2 25.29 24.22 -9.99
C GLU A 2 23.85 24.62 -9.70
N LEU A 3 23.29 25.59 -10.44
CA LEU A 3 21.91 26.07 -10.29
C LEU A 3 20.87 24.95 -10.43
N ASN A 4 21.10 24.00 -11.34
CA ASN A 4 20.16 22.90 -11.63
C ASN A 4 19.94 21.95 -10.44
N LYS A 5 20.95 21.72 -9.60
CA LYS A 5 20.83 20.82 -8.43
C LYS A 5 19.99 21.43 -7.30
N ASN A 6 20.09 22.74 -7.11
CA ASN A 6 19.31 23.44 -6.08
C ASN A 6 17.85 23.62 -6.52
N ASP A 7 17.63 23.93 -7.79
CA ASP A 7 16.27 24.00 -8.37
C ASP A 7 15.57 22.65 -8.32
N LEU A 8 16.29 21.55 -8.57
CA LEU A 8 15.74 20.19 -8.44
C LEU A 8 15.34 19.88 -6.99
N LYS A 9 16.18 20.20 -6.01
CA LYS A 9 15.86 20.01 -4.59
C LYS A 9 14.63 20.82 -4.16
N LEU A 10 14.54 22.08 -4.60
CA LEU A 10 13.38 22.93 -4.31
C LEU A 10 12.09 22.37 -4.90
N ARG A 11 12.16 21.81 -6.13
CA ARG A 11 11.02 21.12 -6.74
C ARG A 11 10.61 19.88 -5.96
N THR A 12 11.56 19.02 -5.58
CA THR A 12 11.25 17.82 -4.79
C THR A 12 10.65 18.16 -3.43
N VAL A 13 11.13 19.22 -2.77
CA VAL A 13 10.55 19.70 -1.51
C VAL A 13 9.14 20.25 -1.74
N HIS A 14 8.94 21.04 -2.79
CA HIS A 14 7.63 21.57 -3.16
C HIS A 14 6.63 20.44 -3.47
N GLU A 15 7.03 19.43 -4.25
CA GLU A 15 6.22 18.24 -4.55
C GLU A 15 5.87 17.47 -3.27
N SER A 16 6.82 17.33 -2.35
CA SER A 16 6.60 16.68 -1.06
C SER A 16 5.59 17.46 -0.21
N ILE A 17 5.71 18.79 -0.16
CA ILE A 17 4.78 19.67 0.55
C ILE A 17 3.37 19.58 -0.07
N GLN A 18 3.26 19.58 -1.39
CA GLN A 18 1.97 19.44 -2.09
C GLN A 18 1.32 18.08 -1.81
N SER A 19 2.09 16.99 -1.81
CA SER A 19 1.60 15.67 -1.43
C SER A 19 1.05 15.64 -0.01
N LEU A 20 1.76 16.27 0.94
CA LEU A 20 1.32 16.33 2.33
C LEU A 20 0.01 17.11 2.48
N TYR A 21 -0.15 18.24 1.79
CA TYR A 21 -1.41 18.99 1.79
C TYR A 21 -2.58 18.17 1.22
N GLN A 22 -2.35 17.47 0.10
CA GLN A 22 -3.38 16.60 -0.49
C GLN A 22 -3.81 15.47 0.45
N ASP A 23 -2.87 14.92 1.22
CA ASP A 23 -3.18 13.86 2.19
C ASP A 23 -3.93 14.40 3.41
N ILE A 24 -3.55 15.58 3.90
CA ILE A 24 -4.29 16.27 4.96
C ILE A 24 -5.73 16.57 4.52
N ASP A 25 -5.93 17.05 3.29
CA ASP A 25 -7.27 17.37 2.80
C ASP A 25 -8.14 16.11 2.62
N LYS A 26 -7.56 14.98 2.18
CA LYS A 26 -8.26 13.69 2.19
C LYS A 26 -8.68 13.30 3.61
N HIS A 27 -7.80 13.44 4.59
CA HIS A 27 -8.12 13.11 5.98
C HIS A 27 -9.24 14.00 6.52
N ARG A 28 -9.20 15.30 6.21
CA ARG A 28 -10.26 16.25 6.60
C ARG A 28 -11.59 15.89 5.97
N TYR A 29 -11.60 15.49 4.70
CA TYR A 29 -12.80 15.01 4.02
C TYR A 29 -13.39 13.78 4.70
N VAL A 30 -12.56 12.77 5.02
CA VAL A 30 -12.99 11.57 5.76
C VAL A 30 -13.65 11.95 7.08
N ILE A 31 -13.00 12.81 7.86
CA ILE A 31 -13.51 13.25 9.18
C ILE A 31 -14.84 13.98 9.02
N ALA A 32 -14.98 14.87 8.02
CA ALA A 32 -16.24 15.55 7.74
C ALA A 32 -17.34 14.55 7.36
N SER A 33 -17.05 13.56 6.50
CA SER A 33 -18.02 12.52 6.11
C SER A 33 -18.44 11.62 7.28
N ILE A 34 -17.52 11.29 8.20
CA ILE A 34 -17.84 10.58 9.46
C ILE A 34 -18.80 11.41 10.31
N LEU A 35 -18.49 12.70 10.50
CA LEU A 35 -19.32 13.61 11.32
C LEU A 35 -20.71 13.84 10.70
N GLU A 36 -20.81 13.82 9.38
CA GLU A 36 -22.05 13.94 8.63
C GLU A 36 -22.86 12.61 8.57
N GLY A 37 -22.38 11.55 9.21
CA GLY A 37 -23.08 10.26 9.29
C GLY A 37 -23.08 9.47 7.99
N GLN A 38 -22.21 9.82 7.03
CA GLN A 38 -22.03 9.04 5.81
C GLN A 38 -21.12 7.84 6.09
N SER A 39 -21.64 6.63 5.91
CA SER A 39 -20.94 5.39 6.23
C SER A 39 -20.17 4.77 5.06
N ASP A 40 -20.09 5.46 3.91
CA ASP A 40 -19.42 4.91 2.73
C ASP A 40 -17.94 5.34 2.66
N PHE A 41 -17.11 4.66 3.44
CA PHE A 41 -15.65 4.86 3.49
C PHE A 41 -14.90 4.00 2.46
N GLY A 42 -15.62 3.34 1.54
CA GLY A 42 -15.13 2.18 0.80
C GLY A 42 -13.91 2.38 -0.10
N ASN A 43 -13.45 3.61 -0.33
CA ASN A 43 -12.31 3.89 -1.21
C ASN A 43 -11.35 4.98 -0.71
N LEU A 44 -11.43 5.38 0.56
CA LEU A 44 -10.56 6.41 1.13
C LEU A 44 -9.19 5.82 1.50
N ASN A 45 -8.44 5.39 0.49
CA ASN A 45 -7.05 4.97 0.64
C ASN A 45 -6.20 6.18 1.04
N LEU A 46 -5.89 6.25 2.33
CA LEU A 46 -5.04 7.27 2.92
C LEU A 46 -3.61 6.95 2.50
N ALA A 47 -3.21 7.45 1.32
CA ALA A 47 -1.90 7.47 0.64
C ALA A 47 -0.76 6.50 1.07
N LYS A 48 -0.49 6.33 2.37
CA LYS A 48 0.31 5.23 2.94
C LYS A 48 -0.21 3.85 2.54
N ASP A 49 -1.53 3.70 2.41
CA ASP A 49 -2.15 2.44 1.99
C ASP A 49 -1.73 2.02 0.58
N SER A 50 -1.34 2.92 -0.31
CA SER A 50 -1.11 2.54 -1.72
C SER A 50 0.06 1.56 -1.92
N ARG A 51 1.19 1.74 -1.22
CA ARG A 51 2.35 0.84 -1.32
C ARG A 51 2.12 -0.44 -0.54
N GLU A 52 1.56 -0.32 0.65
CA GLU A 52 1.27 -1.46 1.52
C GLU A 52 0.18 -2.35 0.92
N LEU A 53 -0.89 -1.77 0.38
CA LEU A 53 -1.93 -2.47 -0.37
C LEU A 53 -1.36 -3.15 -1.62
N ARG A 54 -0.51 -2.47 -2.39
CA ARG A 54 0.17 -3.08 -3.55
C ARG A 54 1.03 -4.28 -3.14
N LEU A 55 1.76 -4.16 -2.03
CA LEU A 55 2.57 -5.25 -1.50
C LEU A 55 1.69 -6.41 -1.01
N LYS A 56 0.60 -6.09 -0.30
CA LYS A 56 -0.38 -7.05 0.19
C LYS A 56 -1.03 -7.83 -0.96
N THR A 57 -1.41 -7.13 -2.04
CA THR A 57 -1.94 -7.74 -3.26
C THR A 57 -0.90 -8.63 -3.94
N ALA A 58 0.34 -8.15 -4.13
CA ALA A 58 1.40 -8.96 -4.74
C ALA A 58 1.72 -10.23 -3.95
N ILE A 59 1.68 -10.17 -2.61
CA ILE A 59 1.87 -11.34 -1.75
C ILE A 59 0.69 -12.32 -1.87
N ARG A 60 -0.55 -11.82 -1.97
CA ARG A 60 -1.74 -12.67 -2.21
C ARG A 60 -1.65 -13.39 -3.55
N ASP A 61 -1.31 -12.67 -4.62
CA ASP A 61 -1.17 -13.26 -5.96
C ASP A 61 -0.05 -14.32 -6.00
N ALA A 62 1.06 -14.05 -5.31
CA ALA A 62 2.14 -15.03 -5.17
C ALA A 62 1.70 -16.29 -4.41
N ILE A 63 0.91 -16.15 -3.34
CA ILE A 63 0.34 -17.28 -2.59
C ILE A 63 -0.56 -18.14 -3.50
N GLU A 64 -1.38 -17.52 -4.33
CA GLU A 64 -2.29 -18.23 -5.24
C GLU A 64 -1.51 -19.04 -6.29
N VAL A 65 -0.52 -18.42 -6.94
CA VAL A 65 0.37 -19.12 -7.89
C VAL A 65 1.17 -20.22 -7.20
N LEU A 66 1.60 -20.03 -5.95
CA LEU A 66 2.28 -21.05 -5.16
C LEU A 66 1.35 -22.21 -4.81
N ASP A 67 0.08 -21.96 -4.51
CA ASP A 67 -0.90 -23.00 -4.23
C ASP A 67 -1.21 -23.85 -5.47
N ASP A 68 -1.33 -23.22 -6.64
CA ASP A 68 -1.52 -23.93 -7.90
C ASP A 68 -0.26 -24.70 -8.32
N SER A 69 0.91 -24.12 -8.11
CA SER A 69 2.20 -24.82 -8.29
C SER A 69 2.37 -25.97 -7.29
N ARG A 70 1.89 -25.82 -6.05
CA ARG A 70 1.92 -26.89 -5.05
C ARG A 70 1.05 -28.07 -5.46
N LYS A 71 -0.15 -27.82 -5.99
CA LYS A 71 -1.04 -28.87 -6.51
C LYS A 71 -0.36 -29.65 -7.65
N ALA A 72 0.37 -28.95 -8.53
CA ALA A 72 1.06 -29.56 -9.66
C ALA A 72 2.33 -30.35 -9.26
N PHE A 73 3.12 -29.87 -8.29
CA PHE A 73 4.45 -30.41 -8.00
C PHE A 73 4.57 -31.17 -6.65
N LYS A 74 3.55 -31.15 -5.77
CA LYS A 74 3.57 -31.71 -4.41
C LYS A 74 4.82 -31.31 -3.60
N SER A 75 5.37 -30.12 -3.86
CA SER A 75 6.63 -29.67 -3.24
C SER A 75 6.41 -29.18 -1.81
N LYS A 76 7.12 -29.80 -0.85
CA LYS A 76 7.13 -29.37 0.56
C LYS A 76 7.71 -27.97 0.75
N ARG A 77 8.61 -27.53 -0.13
CA ARG A 77 9.24 -26.19 -0.07
C ARG A 77 8.27 -25.08 -0.49
N LEU A 78 7.39 -25.36 -1.46
CA LEU A 78 6.35 -24.42 -1.89
C LEU A 78 5.26 -24.25 -0.82
N GLU A 79 4.88 -25.33 -0.13
CA GLU A 79 3.96 -25.26 1.01
C GLU A 79 4.54 -24.43 2.17
N ALA A 80 5.84 -24.57 2.46
CA ALA A 80 6.49 -23.77 3.50
C ALA A 80 6.50 -22.27 3.15
N LEU A 81 6.85 -21.93 1.90
CA LEU A 81 6.85 -20.55 1.43
C LEU A 81 5.45 -19.93 1.43
N ARG A 82 4.43 -20.69 1.03
CA ARG A 82 3.03 -20.26 1.11
C ARG A 82 2.63 -19.87 2.53
N ARG A 83 2.92 -20.74 3.51
CA ARG A 83 2.61 -20.48 4.92
C ARG A 83 3.30 -19.23 5.46
N GLN A 84 4.57 -19.02 5.11
CA GLN A 84 5.32 -17.82 5.51
C GLN A 84 4.69 -16.54 4.96
N LEU A 85 4.29 -16.55 3.68
CA LEU A 85 3.64 -15.40 3.05
C LEU A 85 2.23 -15.16 3.62
N THR A 86 1.47 -16.21 3.93
CA THR A 86 0.18 -16.09 4.61
C THR A 86 0.34 -15.48 6.01
N GLN A 87 1.36 -15.89 6.76
CA GLN A 87 1.63 -15.34 8.08
C GLN A 87 2.01 -13.84 8.00
N ALA A 88 2.84 -13.46 7.03
CA ALA A 88 3.20 -12.06 6.78
C ALA A 88 2.00 -11.17 6.39
N LEU A 89 0.90 -11.75 5.93
CA LEU A 89 -0.36 -11.03 5.66
C LEU A 89 -1.27 -10.89 6.89
N ILE A 90 -1.05 -11.71 7.92
CA ILE A 90 -1.88 -11.78 9.15
C ILE A 90 -1.24 -10.98 10.30
N GLU A 91 0.09 -10.79 10.31
CA GLU A 91 0.80 -9.93 11.27
C GLU A 91 0.61 -8.43 10.98
N VAL A 92 -0.65 -7.99 11.00
CA VAL A 92 -1.05 -6.59 11.16
C VAL A 92 -2.00 -6.55 12.34
N GLU A 93 -1.45 -6.49 13.56
CA GLU A 93 -2.12 -5.98 14.76
C GLU A 93 -1.65 -4.55 15.03
#